data_AF-A0A962EKR2-F1
#
_entry.id   AF-A0A962EKR2-F1
#
_cell.length_a   1.000
_cell.length_b   1.000
_cell.length_c   1.000
_cell.angle_alpha   90.00
_cell.angle_beta   90.00
_cell.angle_gamma   90.00
#
_symmetry.space_group_name_H-M   'P 1'
#
loop_
_entity.id
_entity.type
_entity.pdbx_description
1 polymer ?
#
loop_
_entity_poly.entity_id
_entity_poly.type
_entity_poly.pdbx_seq_one_letter_code
_entity_poly.pdbx_strand_id
1 'polypeptide(L)' 'MLGIFKEEVAESTPLSDFFRNASAKEKKRVFSEVSKKASEDQLKLIKQAGKQSR' A
#
# COMPACT_ATOMS: atom_id res chain seq x y z
N MET A 1 -31.60 -24.00 -17.30
CA MET A 1 -30.85 -23.05 -18.13
C MET A 1 -29.87 -22.30 -17.24
N LEU A 2 -28.62 -22.17 -17.69
CA LEU A 2 -27.50 -21.57 -16.95
C LEU A 2 -27.82 -20.19 -16.37
N GLY A 3 -27.46 -20.00 -15.10
CA GLY A 3 -27.69 -18.81 -14.30
C GLY A 3 -26.91 -17.60 -14.81
N ILE A 4 -27.60 -16.46 -14.87
CA ILE A 4 -27.04 -15.17 -15.28
C ILE A 4 -26.69 -14.40 -14.01
N PHE A 5 -25.60 -14.78 -13.34
CA PHE A 5 -24.89 -13.84 -12.48
C PHE A 5 -23.94 -13.07 -13.39
N LYS A 6 -24.33 -11.87 -13.80
CA LYS A 6 -23.45 -10.94 -14.49
C LYS A 6 -22.45 -10.43 -13.46
N GLU A 7 -21.20 -10.89 -13.52
CA GLU A 7 -20.14 -10.34 -12.66
C GLU A 7 -19.96 -8.85 -12.98
N GLU A 8 -20.23 -8.00 -12.00
CA GLU A 8 -19.84 -6.60 -12.07
C GLU A 8 -18.32 -6.53 -11.97
N VAL A 9 -17.67 -6.31 -13.11
CA VAL A 9 -16.23 -6.09 -13.15
C VAL A 9 -15.95 -4.74 -12.51
N ALA A 10 -15.40 -4.77 -11.30
CA ALA A 10 -14.97 -3.58 -10.60
C ALA A 10 -14.04 -2.74 -11.49
N GLU A 11 -14.30 -1.43 -11.54
CA GLU A 11 -13.46 -0.49 -12.27
C GLU A 11 -12.01 -0.56 -11.78
N SER A 12 -11.07 -0.43 -12.70
CA SER A 12 -9.66 -0.40 -12.31
C SER A 12 -9.36 0.93 -11.63
N THR A 13 -8.75 0.83 -10.44
CA THR A 13 -8.19 1.95 -9.71
C THR A 13 -6.69 2.09 -10.03
N PRO A 14 -6.07 3.26 -9.80
CA PRO A 14 -4.62 3.40 -9.94
C PRO A 14 -3.83 2.38 -9.12
N LEU A 15 -4.36 1.97 -7.96
CA LEU A 15 -3.76 0.93 -7.13
C LEU A 15 -3.83 -0.44 -7.82
N SER A 16 -5.00 -0.84 -8.32
CA SER A 16 -5.14 -2.12 -9.01
C SER A 16 -4.35 -2.13 -10.32
N ASP A 17 -4.28 -1.02 -11.05
CA ASP A 17 -3.45 -0.89 -12.25
C ASP A 17 -1.97 -1.04 -11.93
N PHE A 18 -1.50 -0.42 -10.85
CA PHE A 18 -0.14 -0.61 -10.39
C PHE A 18 0.15 -2.09 -10.07
N PHE A 19 -0.74 -2.77 -9.35
CA PHE A 19 -0.54 -4.18 -9.03
C PHE A 19 -0.60 -5.10 -10.26
N ARG A 20 -1.47 -4.79 -11.23
CA ARG A 20 -1.62 -5.58 -12.46
C ARG A 20 -0.47 -5.37 -13.43
N ASN A 21 -0.06 -4.12 -13.64
CA ASN A 21 0.76 -3.74 -14.80
C ASN A 21 2.19 -3.33 -14.46
N ALA A 22 2.51 -2.96 -13.20
CA ALA A 22 3.87 -2.53 -12.86
C ALA A 22 4.86 -3.70 -12.84
N SER A 23 6.09 -3.43 -13.27
CA SER A 23 7.19 -4.39 -13.22
C SER A 23 7.58 -4.74 -11.78
N ALA A 24 8.24 -5.88 -11.60
CA ALA A 24 8.77 -6.28 -10.30
C ALA A 24 9.75 -5.23 -9.71
N LYS A 25 10.53 -4.56 -10.57
CA LYS A 25 11.46 -3.49 -10.17
C LYS A 25 10.71 -2.27 -9.63
N GLU A 26 9.65 -1.85 -10.29
CA GLU A 26 8.82 -0.72 -9.86
C GLU A 26 8.08 -1.04 -8.56
N LYS A 27 7.50 -2.25 -8.47
CA LYS A 27 6.88 -2.75 -7.23
C LYS A 27 7.87 -2.68 -6.07
N LYS A 28 9.06 -3.26 -6.24
CA LYS A 28 10.11 -3.24 -5.22
C LYS A 28 10.48 -1.81 -4.79
N ARG A 29 10.61 -0.89 -5.75
CA ARG A 29 10.92 0.52 -5.45
C ARG A 29 9.84 1.16 -4.57
N VAL A 30 8.58 1.07 -4.98
CA VAL A 30 7.45 1.68 -4.24
C VAL A 30 7.31 1.05 -2.86
N PHE A 31 7.36 -0.28 -2.74
CA PHE A 31 7.29 -0.94 -1.44
C PHE A 31 8.44 -0.54 -0.50
N SER A 32 9.65 -0.35 -1.03
CA SER A 32 10.80 0.11 -0.25
C SER A 32 10.62 1.55 0.24
N GLU A 33 10.10 2.45 -0.60
CA GLU A 33 9.83 3.85 -0.24
C GLU A 33 8.75 3.95 0.84
N VAL A 34 7.66 3.21 0.69
CA VAL A 34 6.56 3.15 1.68
C VAL A 34 7.07 2.60 3.01
N SER A 35 7.82 1.50 2.99
CA SER A 35 8.37 0.88 4.21
C SER A 35 9.33 1.82 4.94
N LYS A 36 10.17 2.56 4.20
CA LYS A 36 11.08 3.56 4.76
C LYS A 36 10.29 4.67 5.46
N LYS A 37 9.29 5.25 4.79
CA LYS A 37 8.47 6.32 5.35
C LYS A 37 7.71 5.87 6.59
N ALA A 38 7.09 4.69 6.55
CA ALA A 38 6.40 4.11 7.71
C ALA A 38 7.35 3.94 8.91
N SER A 39 8.58 3.47 8.67
CA SER A 39 9.60 3.33 9.70
C SER A 39 10.02 4.68 10.31
N GLU A 40 10.20 5.70 9.47
CA GLU A 40 10.52 7.05 9.91
C GLU A 40 9.41 7.66 10.77
N ASP A 41 8.15 7.46 10.37
CA ASP A 41 7.00 7.96 11.11
C ASP A 41 6.84 7.23 12.45
N GLN A 42 7.04 5.91 12.49
CA GLN A 42 7.07 5.15 13.74
C GLN A 42 8.18 5.63 14.67
N LEU A 43 9.37 5.91 14.13
CA LEU A 43 10.49 6.41 14.92
C LEU A 43 10.18 7.79 15.53
N LYS A 44 9.46 8.66 14.81
CA LYS A 44 9.00 9.96 15.34
C LYS A 44 8.06 9.75 16.52
N LEU A 45 7.09 8.84 16.41
CA LEU A 45 6.14 8.52 17.48
C LEU A 45 6.86 7.99 18.73
N ILE A 46 7.81 7.05 18.56
CA ILE A 46 8.61 6.52 19.67
C ILE A 46 9.38 7.64 20.38
N LYS A 47 10.01 8.55 19.62
CA LYS A 47 10.72 9.71 20.18
C LYS A 47 9.80 10.67 20.91
N GLN A 48 8.58 10.90 20.42
CA GLN A 48 7.60 11.74 21.09
C GLN A 48 7.14 11.12 22.41
N ALA A 49 6.80 9.83 22.41
CA ALA A 49 6.42 9.10 23.61
C ALA A 49 7.55 9.10 24.65
N GLY A 50 8.79 8.80 24.25
CA GLY A 50 9.94 8.81 25.16
C GLY A 50 10.30 10.18 25.74
N LYS A 51 9.92 11.28 25.07
CA LYS A 51 10.06 12.64 25.61
C LYS A 51 8.97 13.01 26.62
N GLN A 52 7.77 12.46 26.47
CA GLN A 52 6.64 12.71 27.38
C GLN A 52 6.74 11.93 28.69
N SER A 53 7.53 10.85 28.72
CA SER A 53 7.73 10.03 29.92
C SER A 53 8.90 10.47 30.83
N ARG A 54 9.54 11.62 30.53
CA ARG A 54 10.58 12.24 31.37
C ARG A 54 10.11 13.61 31.82
#